data_AF-J0GZA5-F1
#
_entry.id   AF-J0GZA5-F1
#
_cell.length_a   1.000
_cell.length_b   1.000
_cell.length_c   1.000
_cell.angle_alpha   90.00
_cell.angle_beta   90.00
_cell.angle_gamma   90.00
#
_symmetry.space_group_name_H-M   'P 1'
#
loop_
_entity.id
_entity.type
_entity.pdbx_description
1 polymer ?
#
loop_
_entity_poly.entity_id
_entity_poly.type
_entity_poly.pdbx_seq_one_letter_code
_entity_poly.pdbx_strand_id
1 'polypeptide(L)'
;MTALAFDFVSSSSPSQVHAKRVPSLVSKVPETLTGRLESLSSNDNSRAASQGDAGEAEYGVSPPQAMLRELGKLIADSQPAKVLYPLIATDLRKFSPDISLRRVRSIFNGEVSRLWDDEAMAIRLALSDRRNAKARRDFARAAAEMVKKLSEHGVPLSENQHRIVQSLSAEVAA
;
A
#
# COMPACT_ATOMS: atom_id res chain seq x y z
N MET A 1 15.58 -51.46 -5.49
CA MET A 1 17.04 -51.31 -5.28
C MET A 1 17.68 -50.89 -6.60
N THR A 2 18.73 -50.07 -6.54
CA THR A 2 19.60 -49.55 -7.63
C THR A 2 19.03 -48.35 -8.42
N ALA A 3 19.76 -47.28 -8.71
CA ALA A 3 21.02 -46.73 -8.21
C ALA A 3 21.11 -45.25 -8.65
N LEU A 4 21.73 -44.41 -7.83
CA LEU A 4 22.12 -43.03 -8.14
C LEU A 4 23.30 -43.03 -9.14
N ALA A 5 23.30 -42.10 -10.08
CA ALA A 5 24.51 -41.70 -10.81
C ALA A 5 24.55 -40.17 -10.90
N PHE A 6 25.40 -39.59 -10.06
CA PHE A 6 25.98 -38.26 -10.26
C PHE A 6 27.22 -38.45 -11.13
N ASP A 7 27.28 -37.78 -12.28
CA ASP A 7 28.54 -37.60 -13.00
C ASP A 7 29.02 -36.16 -12.86
N PHE A 8 30.08 -36.07 -12.06
CA PHE A 8 31.02 -34.98 -11.96
C PHE A 8 32.00 -35.12 -13.13
N VAL A 9 32.13 -34.10 -13.98
CA VAL A 9 33.32 -33.92 -14.82
C VAL A 9 33.87 -32.52 -14.63
N SER A 10 35.04 -32.52 -14.01
CA SER A 10 35.98 -31.44 -13.81
C SER A 10 36.88 -31.30 -15.04
N SER A 11 37.23 -30.06 -15.43
CA SER A 11 38.63 -29.71 -15.78
C SER A 11 38.82 -28.21 -16.05
N SER A 12 39.45 -27.55 -15.07
CA SER A 12 40.57 -26.59 -15.17
C SER A 12 40.70 -25.59 -16.36
N SER A 13 40.58 -24.29 -16.00
CA SER A 13 41.48 -23.10 -16.14
C SER A 13 42.67 -23.10 -17.13
N PRO A 14 43.37 -21.96 -17.44
CA PRO A 14 43.22 -20.54 -17.02
C PRO A 14 43.34 -19.50 -18.17
N SER A 15 43.10 -18.20 -17.91
CA SER A 15 43.88 -17.11 -18.54
C SER A 15 43.70 -15.78 -17.81
N GLN A 16 44.70 -15.44 -17.00
CA GLN A 16 45.06 -14.06 -16.68
C GLN A 16 45.77 -13.47 -17.90
N VAL A 17 45.33 -12.29 -18.36
CA VAL A 17 46.17 -11.41 -19.18
C VAL A 17 46.23 -10.05 -18.51
N HIS A 18 47.43 -9.74 -18.02
CA HIS A 18 47.88 -8.43 -17.59
C HIS A 18 47.86 -7.42 -18.75
N ALA A 19 47.33 -6.22 -18.50
CA ALA A 19 47.66 -5.03 -19.29
C ALA A 19 47.87 -3.80 -18.38
N LYS A 20 49.10 -3.69 -17.91
CA LYS A 20 49.97 -2.50 -17.74
C LYS A 20 49.31 -1.14 -17.40
N ARG A 21 49.64 -0.67 -16.19
CA ARG A 21 49.70 0.75 -15.79
C ARG A 21 50.63 1.54 -16.72
N VAL A 22 50.24 2.77 -17.05
CA VAL A 22 51.17 3.89 -17.30
C VAL A 22 50.65 5.12 -16.55
N PRO A 23 51.46 5.73 -15.66
CA PRO A 23 51.19 7.04 -15.05
C PRO A 23 51.87 8.16 -15.85
N SER A 24 51.24 9.34 -15.95
CA SER A 24 51.92 10.56 -16.41
C SER A 24 51.95 11.62 -15.31
N LEU A 25 53.19 11.93 -14.91
CA LEU A 25 53.68 12.98 -14.00
C LEU A 25 53.06 14.35 -14.31
N VAL A 26 52.55 15.12 -13.34
CA VAL A 26 53.26 16.03 -12.40
C VAL A 26 54.20 17.05 -13.07
N SER A 27 53.81 18.32 -12.98
CA SER A 27 54.67 19.50 -12.79
C SER A 27 53.81 20.54 -12.03
N LYS A 28 53.97 20.75 -10.71
CA LYS A 28 54.91 21.68 -10.02
C LYS A 28 54.89 23.08 -10.69
N VAL A 29 54.63 24.23 -10.07
CA VAL A 29 54.84 24.82 -8.71
C VAL A 29 54.49 26.34 -8.83
N PRO A 30 54.36 27.22 -7.80
CA PRO A 30 53.86 27.13 -6.42
C PRO A 30 52.86 28.27 -6.02
N GLU A 31 52.49 28.23 -4.73
CA GLU A 31 51.69 29.09 -3.88
C GLU A 31 52.08 30.58 -3.80
N THR A 32 51.12 31.43 -3.39
CA THR A 32 51.23 32.39 -2.25
C THR A 32 49.81 32.89 -1.91
N LEU A 33 49.20 32.43 -0.81
CA LEU A 33 49.09 33.13 0.49
C LEU A 33 48.46 34.53 0.42
N THR A 34 47.23 34.68 0.94
CA THR A 34 46.88 35.51 2.12
C THR A 34 45.36 35.68 2.28
N GLY A 35 44.87 35.69 3.53
CA GLY A 35 43.54 36.20 3.91
C GLY A 35 42.55 35.13 4.38
N ARG A 36 42.56 34.62 5.63
CA ARG A 36 42.20 35.28 6.91
C ARG A 36 40.68 35.26 7.17
N LEU A 37 40.32 34.83 8.39
CA LEU A 37 39.01 34.80 9.10
C LEU A 37 38.13 33.57 8.80
N GLU A 38 38.15 32.55 9.66
CA GLU A 38 37.33 32.44 10.88
C GLU A 38 35.82 32.53 10.60
N SER A 39 35.10 31.41 10.69
CA SER A 39 34.22 31.13 11.84
C SER A 39 33.30 29.92 11.58
N LEU A 40 32.95 29.30 12.69
CA LEU A 40 32.20 28.07 12.91
C LEU A 40 30.75 28.13 12.42
N SER A 41 30.04 27.00 12.58
CA SER A 41 28.57 26.87 12.69
C SER A 41 27.88 26.46 11.38
N SER A 42 26.99 25.47 11.30
CA SER A 42 26.35 24.58 12.27
C SER A 42 25.98 23.30 11.52
N ASN A 43 26.07 22.15 12.18
CA ASN A 43 25.46 20.91 11.72
C ASN A 43 24.10 20.83 12.42
N ASP A 44 23.01 21.17 11.72
CA ASP A 44 21.66 21.04 12.26
C ASP A 44 20.81 20.10 11.42
N ASN A 45 20.48 18.99 12.08
CA ASN A 45 19.62 17.94 11.61
C ASN A 45 18.29 18.11 12.39
N SER A 46 17.25 18.70 11.80
CA SER A 46 15.88 18.59 12.36
C SER A 46 14.76 18.92 11.36
N ARG A 47 14.14 17.83 10.89
CA ARG A 47 12.70 17.59 10.72
C ARG A 47 11.74 18.69 11.22
N ALA A 48 10.87 19.23 10.35
CA ALA A 48 9.48 19.59 10.69
C ALA A 48 8.64 19.88 9.43
N ALA A 49 7.37 19.51 9.52
CA ALA A 49 6.34 19.63 8.50
C ALA A 49 5.57 20.97 8.60
N SER A 50 5.09 21.46 7.45
CA SER A 50 3.83 22.21 7.28
C SER A 50 3.67 22.52 5.78
N GLN A 51 2.82 21.81 5.05
CA GLN A 51 1.40 22.12 4.82
C GLN A 51 1.20 23.41 4.02
N GLY A 52 0.82 23.25 2.76
CA GLY A 52 0.27 24.27 1.89
C GLY A 52 -0.78 23.60 1.00
N ASP A 53 -1.99 23.50 1.52
CA ASP A 53 -3.19 23.07 0.84
C ASP A 53 -3.60 24.20 -0.14
N ALA A 54 -3.68 23.91 -1.43
CA ALA A 54 -4.28 24.81 -2.42
C ALA A 54 -4.94 23.95 -3.50
N GLY A 55 -6.27 23.99 -3.49
CA GLY A 55 -7.14 23.14 -4.26
C GLY A 55 -6.89 23.14 -5.76
N GLU A 56 -6.68 21.94 -6.28
CA GLU A 56 -7.36 21.48 -7.48
C GLU A 56 -7.98 20.13 -7.12
N ALA A 57 -9.30 20.13 -6.96
CA ALA A 57 -10.07 18.89 -7.05
C ALA A 57 -10.08 18.48 -8.52
N GLU A 58 -8.93 18.04 -9.04
CA GLU A 58 -8.94 17.09 -10.12
C GLU A 58 -9.75 15.91 -9.59
N TYR A 59 -10.92 15.66 -10.18
CA TYR A 59 -11.54 14.33 -10.15
C TYR A 59 -10.66 13.37 -10.99
N GLY A 60 -9.36 13.33 -10.67
CA GLY A 60 -8.40 12.40 -11.19
C GLY A 60 -8.74 11.06 -10.62
N VAL A 61 -9.09 10.12 -11.50
CA VAL A 61 -9.27 8.72 -11.13
C VAL A 61 -8.02 8.31 -10.35
N SER A 62 -8.19 7.99 -9.07
CA SER A 62 -7.06 7.65 -8.21
C SER A 62 -6.24 6.53 -8.86
N PRO A 63 -4.91 6.60 -8.83
CA PRO A 63 -4.10 5.57 -9.46
C PRO A 63 -4.43 4.20 -8.85
N PRO A 64 -4.45 3.11 -9.64
CA PRO A 64 -4.86 1.79 -9.16
C PRO A 64 -4.11 1.31 -7.91
N GLN A 65 -2.85 1.71 -7.75
CA GLN A 65 -2.09 1.45 -6.53
C GLN A 65 -2.68 2.14 -5.30
N ALA A 66 -3.07 3.42 -5.42
CA ALA A 66 -3.69 4.16 -4.32
C ALA A 66 -5.04 3.54 -3.94
N MET A 67 -5.82 3.16 -4.95
CA MET A 67 -7.07 2.41 -4.78
C MET A 67 -6.85 1.07 -4.04
N LEU A 68 -5.80 0.33 -4.40
CA LEU A 68 -5.49 -0.94 -3.76
C LEU A 68 -5.00 -0.78 -2.30
N ARG A 69 -4.27 0.30 -2.02
CA ARG A 69 -3.88 0.65 -0.65
C ARG A 69 -5.07 1.06 0.19
N GLU A 70 -6.00 1.82 -0.38
CA GLU A 70 -7.26 2.16 0.27
C GLU A 70 -8.09 0.91 0.56
N LEU A 71 -8.20 -0.02 -0.39
CA LEU A 71 -8.85 -1.30 -0.18
C LEU A 71 -8.24 -2.05 1.01
N GLY A 72 -6.90 -2.08 1.11
CA GLY A 72 -6.20 -2.65 2.25
C GLY A 72 -6.59 -2.02 3.59
N LYS A 73 -6.71 -0.68 3.64
CA LYS A 73 -7.17 0.05 4.84
C LYS A 73 -8.59 -0.35 5.22
N LEU A 74 -9.51 -0.33 4.25
CA LEU A 74 -10.92 -0.69 4.50
C LEU A 74 -11.11 -2.13 4.99
N ILE A 75 -10.23 -3.05 4.60
CA ILE A 75 -10.29 -4.45 5.05
C ILE A 75 -9.75 -4.58 6.48
N ALA A 76 -8.52 -4.11 6.71
CA ALA A 76 -7.87 -4.23 8.00
C ALA A 76 -6.90 -3.07 8.21
N ASP A 77 -7.37 -2.05 8.89
CA ASP A 77 -6.57 -0.89 9.24
C ASP A 77 -5.31 -1.29 10.01
N SER A 78 -4.19 -0.64 9.69
CA SER A 78 -2.90 -0.78 10.37
C SER A 78 -2.25 -2.17 10.35
N GLN A 79 -2.71 -3.09 9.49
CA GLN A 79 -2.04 -4.38 9.31
C GLN A 79 -0.79 -4.28 8.41
N PRO A 80 0.23 -5.12 8.64
CA PRO A 80 1.39 -5.16 7.76
C PRO A 80 1.00 -5.66 6.37
N ALA A 81 1.67 -5.15 5.33
CA ALA A 81 1.35 -5.47 3.94
C ALA A 81 1.32 -6.98 3.64
N LYS A 82 2.18 -7.77 4.31
CA LYS A 82 2.23 -9.24 4.20
C LYS A 82 0.89 -9.91 4.53
N VAL A 83 0.16 -9.37 5.50
CA VAL A 83 -1.18 -9.84 5.91
C VAL A 83 -2.26 -9.30 4.98
N LEU A 84 -2.09 -8.08 4.47
CA LEU A 84 -3.05 -7.46 3.56
C LEU A 84 -3.12 -8.15 2.19
N TYR A 85 -1.99 -8.59 1.63
CA TYR A 85 -1.96 -9.18 0.28
C TYR A 85 -2.97 -10.34 0.08
N PRO A 86 -3.01 -11.38 0.93
CA PRO A 86 -3.98 -12.46 0.76
C PRO A 86 -5.43 -12.00 0.96
N LEU A 87 -5.68 -11.04 1.85
CA LEU A 87 -7.03 -10.52 2.09
C LEU A 87 -7.53 -9.73 0.88
N ILE A 88 -6.70 -8.84 0.35
CA ILE A 88 -6.94 -8.10 -0.88
C ILE A 88 -7.16 -9.08 -2.05
N ALA A 89 -6.31 -10.10 -2.19
CA ALA A 89 -6.46 -11.10 -3.25
C ALA A 89 -7.80 -11.84 -3.15
N THR A 90 -8.25 -12.14 -1.94
CA THR A 90 -9.54 -12.82 -1.70
C THR A 90 -10.71 -11.95 -2.16
N ASP A 91 -10.67 -10.65 -1.90
CA ASP A 91 -11.71 -9.73 -2.38
C ASP A 91 -11.66 -9.51 -3.89
N LEU A 92 -10.47 -9.34 -4.45
CA LEU A 92 -10.33 -9.14 -5.89
C LEU A 92 -10.78 -10.37 -6.68
N ARG A 93 -10.58 -11.59 -6.15
CA ARG A 93 -11.01 -12.84 -6.79
C ARG A 93 -12.52 -12.97 -6.99
N LYS A 94 -13.33 -12.18 -6.28
CA LYS A 94 -14.77 -12.09 -6.52
C LYS A 94 -15.09 -11.52 -7.91
N PHE A 95 -14.21 -10.66 -8.43
CA PHE A 95 -14.38 -9.94 -9.69
C PHE A 95 -13.35 -10.32 -10.76
N SER A 96 -12.18 -10.82 -10.36
CA SER A 96 -11.11 -11.32 -11.23
C SER A 96 -10.56 -12.64 -10.65
N PRO A 97 -11.18 -13.79 -10.97
CA PRO A 97 -10.85 -15.08 -10.36
C PRO A 97 -9.39 -15.52 -10.55
N ASP A 98 -8.79 -15.13 -11.67
CA ASP A 98 -7.44 -15.54 -12.06
C ASP A 98 -6.34 -14.65 -11.48
N ILE A 99 -6.69 -13.63 -10.68
CA ILE A 99 -5.68 -12.73 -10.13
C ILE A 99 -4.76 -13.46 -9.14
N SER A 100 -3.47 -13.48 -9.48
CA SER A 100 -2.45 -14.13 -8.66
C SER A 100 -2.05 -13.24 -7.47
N LEU A 101 -1.70 -13.88 -6.35
CA LEU A 101 -1.18 -13.17 -5.17
C LEU A 101 0.08 -12.36 -5.50
N ARG A 102 0.93 -12.89 -6.39
CA ARG A 102 2.12 -12.19 -6.88
C ARG A 102 1.75 -10.89 -7.59
N ARG A 103 0.72 -10.92 -8.45
CA ARG A 103 0.23 -9.75 -9.16
C ARG A 103 -0.31 -8.68 -8.20
N VAL A 104 -1.09 -9.09 -7.21
CA VAL A 104 -1.60 -8.19 -6.15
C VAL A 104 -0.45 -7.50 -5.41
N ARG A 105 0.61 -8.23 -5.04
CA ARG A 105 1.80 -7.66 -4.39
C ARG A 105 2.48 -6.61 -5.25
N SER A 106 2.72 -6.93 -6.52
CA SER A 106 3.39 -6.00 -7.43
C SER A 106 2.55 -4.75 -7.69
N ILE A 107 1.22 -4.86 -7.83
CA ILE A 107 0.35 -3.69 -7.95
C ILE A 107 0.40 -2.85 -6.66
N PHE A 108 0.28 -3.48 -5.50
CA PHE A 108 0.29 -2.79 -4.19
C PHE A 108 1.59 -2.02 -3.97
N ASN A 109 2.73 -2.61 -4.34
CA ASN A 109 4.05 -2.01 -4.19
C ASN A 109 4.37 -0.97 -5.27
N GLY A 110 3.58 -0.91 -6.37
CA GLY A 110 3.83 0.01 -7.48
C GLY A 110 4.90 -0.50 -8.45
N GLU A 111 5.18 -1.80 -8.44
CA GLU A 111 6.15 -2.47 -9.33
C GLU A 111 5.59 -2.67 -10.75
N VAL A 112 4.30 -2.37 -10.96
CA VAL A 112 3.59 -2.61 -12.22
C VAL A 112 3.49 -1.33 -13.03
N SER A 113 4.08 -1.34 -14.24
CA SER A 113 4.02 -0.20 -15.17
C SER A 113 2.69 -0.11 -15.93
N ARG A 114 2.00 -1.23 -16.14
CA ARG A 114 0.70 -1.30 -16.85
C ARG A 114 -0.28 -2.23 -16.15
N LEU A 115 -1.46 -1.70 -15.87
CA LEU A 115 -2.60 -2.48 -15.38
C LEU A 115 -3.46 -2.94 -16.55
N TRP A 116 -4.06 -4.13 -16.44
CA TRP A 116 -5.09 -4.55 -17.38
C TRP A 116 -6.45 -3.94 -17.00
N ASP A 117 -7.32 -3.75 -17.97
CA ASP A 117 -8.62 -3.10 -17.75
C ASP A 117 -9.49 -3.90 -16.77
N ASP A 118 -9.47 -5.23 -16.88
CA ASP A 118 -10.18 -6.13 -15.97
C ASP A 118 -9.67 -6.02 -14.52
N GLU A 119 -8.35 -5.89 -14.34
CA GLU A 119 -7.74 -5.69 -13.02
C GLU A 119 -8.16 -4.33 -12.44
N ALA A 120 -8.19 -3.29 -13.28
CA ALA A 120 -8.61 -1.96 -12.86
C ALA A 120 -10.08 -1.95 -12.45
N MET A 121 -10.93 -2.65 -13.21
CA MET A 121 -12.34 -2.82 -12.91
C MET A 121 -12.55 -3.59 -11.61
N ALA A 122 -11.84 -4.71 -11.42
CA ALA A 122 -11.93 -5.51 -10.21
C ALA A 122 -11.53 -4.72 -8.96
N ILE A 123 -10.48 -3.89 -9.04
CA ILE A 123 -10.08 -3.01 -7.93
C ILE A 123 -11.19 -2.01 -7.60
N ARG A 124 -11.80 -1.38 -8.60
CA ARG A 124 -12.89 -0.41 -8.39
C ARG A 124 -14.12 -1.08 -7.78
N LEU A 125 -14.51 -2.25 -8.28
CA LEU A 125 -15.66 -3.00 -7.78
C LEU A 125 -15.44 -3.46 -6.33
N ALA A 126 -14.26 -4.01 -6.02
CA ALA A 126 -13.91 -4.42 -4.66
C ALA A 126 -13.90 -3.23 -3.69
N LEU A 127 -13.40 -2.07 -4.11
CA LEU A 127 -13.47 -0.85 -3.31
C LEU A 127 -14.90 -0.42 -3.02
N SER A 128 -15.75 -0.36 -4.05
CA SER A 128 -17.15 0.03 -3.91
C SER A 128 -17.90 -0.94 -3.01
N ASP A 129 -17.68 -2.25 -3.16
CA ASP A 129 -18.27 -3.29 -2.30
C ASP A 129 -17.89 -3.07 -0.84
N ARG A 130 -16.60 -2.85 -0.54
CA ARG A 130 -16.13 -2.60 0.83
C ARG A 130 -16.63 -1.28 1.41
N ARG A 131 -16.65 -0.20 0.64
CA ARG A 131 -17.21 1.10 1.08
C ARG A 131 -18.70 0.97 1.39
N ASN A 132 -19.46 0.27 0.54
CA ASN A 132 -20.87 0.02 0.76
C ASN A 132 -21.11 -0.84 2.01
N ALA A 133 -20.34 -1.91 2.19
CA ALA A 133 -20.42 -2.75 3.39
C ALA A 133 -20.11 -1.95 4.66
N LYS A 134 -19.11 -1.08 4.64
CA LYS A 134 -18.81 -0.16 5.76
C LYS A 134 -19.97 0.80 6.02
N ALA A 135 -20.47 1.47 4.98
CA ALA A 135 -21.58 2.41 5.11
C ALA A 135 -22.85 1.76 5.68
N ARG A 136 -23.16 0.52 5.27
CA ARG A 136 -24.29 -0.25 5.84
C ARG A 136 -24.10 -0.52 7.32
N ARG A 137 -22.89 -0.91 7.74
CA ARG A 137 -22.57 -1.14 9.16
C ARG A 137 -22.67 0.15 9.99
N ASP A 138 -22.15 1.26 9.46
CA ASP A 138 -22.20 2.56 10.12
C ASP A 138 -23.66 3.04 10.25
N PHE A 139 -24.47 2.86 9.20
CA PHE A 139 -25.89 3.16 9.22
C PHE A 139 -26.65 2.32 10.26
N ALA A 140 -26.41 1.02 10.30
CA ALA A 140 -27.06 0.14 11.27
C ALA A 140 -26.66 0.44 12.72
N ARG A 141 -25.39 0.84 12.97
CA ARG A 141 -24.95 1.34 14.28
C ARG A 141 -25.68 2.62 14.67
N ALA A 142 -25.77 3.59 13.76
CA ALA A 142 -26.49 4.83 14.00
C ALA A 142 -28.00 4.59 14.27
N ALA A 143 -28.61 3.65 13.55
CA ALA A 143 -29.99 3.25 13.79
C ALA A 143 -30.18 2.66 15.19
N ALA A 144 -29.28 1.79 15.64
CA ALA A 144 -29.31 1.22 16.99
C ALA A 144 -29.13 2.29 18.09
N GLU A 145 -28.22 3.25 17.90
CA GLU A 145 -28.03 4.38 18.82
C GLU A 145 -29.27 5.28 18.88
N MET A 146 -29.91 5.53 17.74
CA MET A 146 -31.14 6.31 17.67
C MET A 146 -32.26 5.63 18.45
N VAL A 147 -32.42 4.31 18.32
CA VAL A 147 -33.40 3.54 19.09
C VAL A 147 -33.17 3.67 20.59
N LYS A 148 -31.91 3.55 21.02
CA LYS A 148 -31.53 3.73 22.42
C LYS A 148 -31.94 5.13 22.92
N LYS A 149 -31.59 6.19 22.19
CA LYS A 149 -31.95 7.57 22.56
C LYS A 149 -33.47 7.80 22.59
N LEU A 150 -34.22 7.26 21.63
CA LEU A 150 -35.68 7.38 21.63
C LEU A 150 -36.30 6.70 22.85
N SER A 151 -35.78 5.54 23.24
CA SER A 151 -36.23 4.85 24.45
C SER A 151 -35.93 5.63 25.74
N GLU A 152 -34.77 6.29 25.82
CA GLU A 152 -34.40 7.16 26.95
C GLU A 152 -35.33 8.37 27.10
N HIS A 153 -35.87 8.87 25.98
CA HIS A 153 -36.85 9.97 25.95
C HIS A 153 -38.31 9.49 26.01
N GLY A 154 -38.57 8.20 26.22
CA GLY A 154 -39.92 7.64 26.35
C GLY A 154 -40.72 7.64 25.04
N VAL A 155 -40.05 7.71 23.88
CA VAL A 155 -40.68 7.63 22.56
C VAL A 155 -40.59 6.18 22.05
N PRO A 156 -41.67 5.38 22.13
CA PRO A 156 -41.65 4.02 21.62
C PRO A 156 -41.65 4.02 20.09
N LEU A 157 -40.89 3.09 19.50
CA LEU A 157 -40.96 2.81 18.08
C LEU A 157 -42.21 1.99 17.77
N SER A 158 -42.78 2.22 16.58
CA SER A 158 -43.80 1.31 16.04
C SER A 158 -43.22 -0.08 15.78
N GLU A 159 -44.07 -1.10 15.75
CA GLU A 159 -43.67 -2.51 15.51
C GLU A 159 -42.89 -2.67 14.18
N ASN A 160 -43.33 -1.96 13.14
CA ASN A 160 -42.64 -1.95 11.84
C ASN A 160 -41.23 -1.34 11.93
N GLN A 161 -41.06 -0.23 12.64
CA GLN A 161 -39.75 0.38 12.84
C GLN A 161 -38.83 -0.52 13.67
N HIS A 162 -39.38 -1.20 14.68
CA HIS A 162 -38.63 -2.12 15.51
C HIS A 162 -38.12 -3.33 14.70
N ARG A 163 -38.95 -3.89 13.81
CA ARG A 163 -38.56 -4.96 12.89
C ARG A 163 -37.44 -4.53 11.94
N ILE A 164 -37.52 -3.32 11.38
CA ILE A 164 -36.49 -2.77 10.49
C ILE A 164 -35.16 -2.63 11.24
N VAL A 165 -35.16 -2.04 12.44
CA VAL A 165 -33.94 -1.89 13.25
C VAL A 165 -33.33 -3.24 13.62
N GLN A 166 -34.15 -4.23 13.97
CA GLN A 166 -33.65 -5.58 14.27
C GLN A 166 -33.00 -6.23 13.05
N SER A 167 -33.59 -6.09 11.85
CA SER A 167 -32.97 -6.60 10.61
C SER A 167 -31.62 -5.92 10.30
N LEU A 168 -31.54 -4.60 10.48
CA LEU A 168 -30.29 -3.85 10.31
C LEU A 168 -29.23 -4.25 11.34
N SER A 169 -29.64 -4.53 12.57
CA SER A 169 -28.72 -4.94 13.65
C SER A 169 -28.14 -6.34 13.40
N ALA A 170 -28.93 -7.24 12.82
CA ALA A 170 -28.46 -8.58 12.43
C ALA A 170 -27.37 -8.52 11.33
N GLU A 171 -27.45 -7.56 10.40
CA GLU A 171 -26.41 -7.35 9.38
C GLU A 171 -25.06 -6.87 9.96
N VAL A 172 -25.04 -6.26 11.15
CA VAL A 172 -23.80 -5.81 11.81
C VAL A 172 -23.08 -6.95 12.51
N ALA A 173 -23.82 -7.98 12.95
CA ALA A 173 -23.27 -9.13 13.66
C ALA A 173 -22.67 -10.21 12.73
N ALA A 174 -22.88 -10.09 11.42
CA ALA A 174 -22.37 -10.99 10.38
C ALA A 174 -21.09 -10.44 9.69
#